data_AF-A0A948EF12-F1
#
_entry.id   AF-A0A948EF12-F1
#
_cell.length_a   1.000
_cell.length_b   1.000
_cell.length_c   1.000
_cell.angle_alpha   90.00
_cell.angle_beta   90.00
_cell.angle_gamma   90.00
#
_symmetry.space_group_name_H-M   'P 1'
#
loop_
_entity.id
_entity.type
_entity.pdbx_description
1 polymer ?
#
loop_
_entity_poly.entity_id
_entity_poly.type
_entity_poly.pdbx_seq_one_letter_code
_entity_poly.pdbx_strand_id
1 'polypeptide(L)'
;MKYCILCGTKLVTKAKFCSNCGERCQFNNSNKNKEVETQIDLGEIFKKYAFYFYNLGLNITCISDQKNEYNSKADNLYLKAPNHTWEHLSGERQPLEEFNSYPWETSTGFGVATGLNNLITIDFDNCSPEFLVQVLESLSLPYDYEWVVLSGGRKGFHIYIFVDDVLVNFAKETVVRLFPKPEYKQQIEKVELLIRLHSILPPSLHPTKNKYEFINCEKPIKRPARIEFSILENFIQSFFDVSKQKNLLKYKRKNKVLKLLQRIEKKYLKI
;
A
#
# COMPACT_ATOMS: atom_id res chain seq x y z
N MET A 1 -5.65 31.71 -11.06
CA MET A 1 -4.81 31.52 -9.85
C MET A 1 -5.73 31.00 -8.75
N LYS A 2 -5.44 29.87 -8.10
CA LYS A 2 -6.33 29.24 -7.09
C LYS A 2 -5.86 29.62 -5.68
N TYR A 3 -6.80 29.72 -4.74
CA TYR A 3 -6.50 29.99 -3.33
C TYR A 3 -7.33 29.08 -2.42
N CYS A 4 -6.78 28.70 -1.28
CA CYS A 4 -7.51 27.96 -0.26
C CYS A 4 -8.57 28.86 0.39
N ILE A 5 -9.82 28.39 0.46
CA ILE A 5 -10.94 29.16 1.05
C ILE A 5 -10.85 29.31 2.58
N LEU A 6 -10.03 28.49 3.24
CA LEU A 6 -9.85 28.51 4.69
C LEU A 6 -8.65 29.35 5.13
N CYS A 7 -7.48 29.17 4.50
CA CYS A 7 -6.24 29.83 4.94
C CYS A 7 -5.64 30.80 3.90
N GLY A 8 -6.30 31.02 2.77
CA GLY A 8 -5.88 32.01 1.76
C GLY A 8 -4.62 31.65 0.96
N THR A 9 -4.00 30.49 1.21
CA THR A 9 -2.76 30.08 0.52
C THR A 9 -2.98 29.88 -0.97
N LYS A 10 -2.04 30.38 -1.79
CA LYS A 10 -2.04 30.19 -3.25
C LYS A 10 -1.79 28.71 -3.59
N LEU A 11 -2.70 28.14 -4.38
CA LEU A 11 -2.69 26.73 -4.75
C LEU A 11 -2.20 26.54 -6.19
N VAL A 12 -1.47 25.44 -6.41
CA VAL A 12 -1.09 24.96 -7.74
C VAL A 12 -2.34 24.51 -8.50
N THR A 13 -2.38 24.69 -9.82
CA THR A 13 -3.60 24.60 -10.66
C THR A 13 -4.35 23.25 -10.57
N LYS A 14 -3.71 22.19 -10.05
CA LYS A 14 -4.28 20.84 -9.88
C LYS A 14 -4.31 20.31 -8.42
N ALA A 15 -4.00 21.14 -7.43
CA ALA A 15 -4.00 20.70 -6.04
C ALA A 15 -5.42 20.28 -5.59
N LYS A 16 -5.55 19.05 -5.09
CA LYS A 16 -6.79 18.54 -4.46
C LYS A 16 -6.88 18.91 -2.98
N PHE A 17 -5.73 19.18 -2.36
CA PHE A 17 -5.59 19.55 -0.95
C PHE A 17 -4.72 20.79 -0.80
N CYS A 18 -4.97 21.58 0.23
CA CYS A 18 -4.15 22.73 0.55
C CYS A 18 -2.84 22.29 1.19
N SER A 19 -1.71 22.73 0.65
CA SER A 19 -0.37 22.42 1.18
C SER A 19 -0.08 23.02 2.56
N ASN A 20 -0.90 23.96 3.02
CA ASN A 20 -0.72 24.63 4.31
C ASN A 20 -1.62 24.08 5.41
N CYS A 21 -2.85 23.66 5.09
CA CYS A 21 -3.82 23.22 6.10
C CYS A 21 -4.42 21.83 5.85
N GLY A 22 -3.99 21.11 4.81
CA GLY A 22 -4.43 19.74 4.52
C GLY A 22 -5.86 19.60 3.99
N GLU A 23 -6.64 20.69 3.95
CA GLU A 23 -8.05 20.63 3.59
C GLU A 23 -8.33 20.44 2.10
N ARG A 24 -9.44 19.77 1.79
CA ARG A 24 -9.84 19.46 0.41
C ARG A 24 -10.29 20.73 -0.31
N CYS A 25 -9.68 21.00 -1.45
CA CYS A 25 -10.02 22.14 -2.28
C CYS A 25 -11.42 21.93 -2.90
N GLN A 26 -12.39 22.77 -2.55
CA GLN A 26 -13.72 22.75 -3.15
C GLN A 26 -13.69 23.44 -4.52
N PHE A 27 -14.32 22.82 -5.53
CA PHE A 27 -14.41 23.35 -6.89
C PHE A 27 -15.88 23.61 -7.23
N ASN A 28 -16.20 24.81 -7.72
CA ASN A 28 -17.46 25.05 -8.44
C ASN A 28 -17.25 24.63 -9.90
N ASN A 29 -17.80 23.49 -10.31
CA ASN A 29 -17.92 23.13 -11.72
C ASN A 29 -19.37 23.36 -12.19
N SER A 30 -19.64 24.57 -12.67
CA SER A 30 -20.77 24.82 -13.56
C SER A 30 -20.28 24.67 -15.00
N ASN A 31 -20.47 23.47 -15.57
CA ASN A 31 -20.63 23.25 -17.01
C ASN A 31 -21.03 21.79 -17.27
N LYS A 32 -22.33 21.56 -17.43
CA LYS A 32 -22.87 20.30 -17.98
C LYS A 32 -22.78 20.37 -19.50
N ASN A 33 -21.75 19.76 -20.07
CA ASN A 33 -21.80 19.34 -21.46
C ASN A 33 -22.25 17.87 -21.50
N LYS A 34 -23.24 17.57 -22.35
CA LYS A 34 -23.75 16.23 -22.62
C LYS A 34 -22.63 15.40 -23.26
N GLU A 35 -22.11 14.41 -22.55
CA GLU A 35 -21.21 13.41 -23.11
C GLU A 35 -22.02 12.29 -23.76
N VAL A 36 -21.59 11.92 -24.97
CA VAL A 36 -22.03 10.73 -25.69
C VAL A 36 -21.43 9.52 -24.96
N GLU A 37 -22.26 8.59 -24.49
CA GLU A 37 -21.82 7.36 -23.83
C GLU A 37 -21.10 6.43 -24.83
N THR A 38 -19.79 6.65 -25.01
CA THR A 38 -18.91 5.55 -25.41
C THR A 38 -18.80 4.58 -24.23
N GLN A 39 -19.13 3.31 -24.45
CA GLN A 39 -18.98 2.24 -23.47
C GLN A 39 -17.50 2.11 -23.10
N ILE A 40 -17.10 2.72 -21.98
CA ILE A 40 -15.74 2.65 -21.47
C ILE A 40 -15.53 1.26 -20.88
N ASP A 41 -14.67 0.46 -21.49
CA ASP A 41 -14.19 -0.78 -20.89
C ASP A 41 -13.27 -0.45 -19.70
N LEU A 42 -13.83 -0.55 -18.48
CA LEU A 42 -13.10 -0.30 -17.24
C LEU A 42 -11.92 -1.28 -17.07
N GLY A 43 -12.03 -2.49 -17.62
CA GLY A 43 -10.98 -3.50 -17.57
C GLY A 43 -9.72 -3.06 -18.32
N GLU A 44 -9.90 -2.54 -19.53
CA GLU A 44 -8.79 -1.97 -20.32
C GLU A 44 -8.16 -0.75 -19.65
N ILE A 45 -8.94 0.07 -18.94
CA ILE A 45 -8.39 1.15 -18.11
C ILE A 45 -7.52 0.59 -17.00
N PHE A 46 -8.00 -0.38 -16.23
CA PHE A 46 -7.21 -0.98 -15.14
C PHE A 46 -5.95 -1.64 -15.67
N LYS A 47 -6.03 -2.39 -16.77
CA LYS A 47 -4.88 -3.00 -17.45
C LYS A 47 -3.84 -1.96 -17.85
N LYS A 48 -4.25 -0.83 -18.44
CA LYS A 48 -3.33 0.25 -18.82
C LYS A 48 -2.63 0.88 -17.61
N TYR A 49 -3.35 1.10 -16.51
CA TYR A 49 -2.76 1.60 -15.27
C TYR A 49 -1.82 0.57 -14.63
N ALA A 50 -2.23 -0.69 -14.58
CA ALA A 50 -1.43 -1.81 -14.12
C ALA A 50 -0.12 -1.92 -14.92
N PHE A 51 -0.20 -1.80 -16.25
CA PHE A 51 0.96 -1.89 -17.13
C PHE A 51 1.98 -0.76 -16.89
N TYR A 52 1.52 0.41 -16.46
CA TYR A 52 2.41 1.49 -16.02
C TYR A 52 3.27 1.06 -14.83
N PHE A 53 2.68 0.44 -13.81
CA PHE A 53 3.41 -0.06 -12.64
C PHE A 53 4.27 -1.28 -12.95
N TYR A 54 3.82 -2.13 -13.87
CA TYR A 54 4.64 -3.19 -14.44
C TYR A 54 5.94 -2.62 -15.03
N ASN A 55 5.87 -1.56 -15.84
CA ASN A 55 7.04 -0.90 -16.44
C ASN A 55 7.94 -0.20 -15.40
N LEU A 56 7.39 0.18 -14.23
CA LEU A 56 8.20 0.61 -13.09
C LEU A 56 8.94 -0.54 -12.41
N GLY A 57 8.84 -1.78 -12.89
CA GLY A 57 9.56 -2.93 -12.36
C GLY A 57 8.84 -3.64 -11.21
N LEU A 58 7.54 -3.40 -11.03
CA LEU A 58 6.71 -4.11 -10.06
C LEU A 58 6.04 -5.32 -10.70
N ASN A 59 5.75 -6.34 -9.89
CA ASN A 59 4.91 -7.46 -10.30
C ASN A 59 3.46 -7.16 -9.91
N ILE A 60 2.58 -7.21 -10.90
CA ILE A 60 1.19 -6.75 -10.76
C ILE A 60 0.26 -7.92 -10.66
N THR A 61 -0.78 -7.79 -9.85
CA THR A 61 -1.86 -8.76 -9.73
C THR A 61 -3.17 -8.17 -10.23
N CYS A 62 -4.03 -8.98 -10.83
CA CYS A 62 -5.38 -8.62 -11.21
C CYS A 62 -6.36 -8.93 -10.06
N ILE A 63 -7.32 -8.03 -9.84
CA ILE A 63 -8.35 -8.15 -8.79
C ILE A 63 -9.71 -7.98 -9.45
N SER A 64 -10.65 -8.85 -9.11
CA SER A 64 -12.06 -8.77 -9.54
C SER A 64 -13.00 -8.85 -8.34
N ASP A 65 -14.23 -8.38 -8.53
CA ASP A 65 -15.33 -8.65 -7.59
C ASP A 65 -15.97 -10.03 -7.82
N GLN A 66 -15.64 -10.69 -8.93
CA GLN A 66 -16.05 -12.05 -9.24
C GLN A 66 -15.27 -13.08 -8.41
N LYS A 67 -16.00 -14.00 -7.79
CA LYS A 67 -15.42 -15.09 -7.00
C LYS A 67 -14.89 -16.20 -7.92
N ASN A 68 -13.70 -16.69 -7.62
CA ASN A 68 -13.10 -17.88 -8.23
C ASN A 68 -12.27 -18.68 -7.21
N GLU A 69 -11.58 -19.73 -7.65
CA GLU A 69 -10.80 -20.60 -6.75
C GLU A 69 -9.70 -19.84 -5.97
N TYR A 70 -9.10 -18.81 -6.57
CA TYR A 70 -7.98 -18.05 -6.01
C TYR A 70 -8.41 -17.05 -4.93
N ASN A 71 -9.52 -16.33 -5.15
CA ASN A 71 -10.04 -15.36 -4.18
C ASN A 71 -11.18 -15.92 -3.31
N SER A 72 -11.56 -17.20 -3.49
CA SER A 72 -12.68 -17.87 -2.80
C SER A 72 -12.67 -17.75 -1.28
N LYS A 73 -11.48 -17.59 -0.69
CA LYS A 73 -11.22 -17.54 0.76
C LYS A 73 -11.18 -16.11 1.32
N ALA A 74 -11.31 -15.10 0.49
CA ALA A 74 -11.41 -13.70 0.91
C ALA A 74 -12.87 -13.41 1.30
N ASP A 75 -13.21 -13.66 2.57
CA ASP A 75 -14.58 -13.52 3.10
C ASP A 75 -15.15 -12.12 2.80
N ASN A 76 -16.09 -12.02 1.86
CA ASN A 76 -16.72 -10.76 1.41
C ASN A 76 -15.75 -9.67 0.91
N LEU A 77 -14.51 -10.04 0.57
CA LEU A 77 -13.40 -9.13 0.27
C LEU A 77 -12.69 -9.50 -1.04
N TYR A 78 -13.40 -10.03 -2.04
CA TYR A 78 -12.83 -10.36 -3.36
C TYR A 78 -12.07 -9.17 -3.98
N LEU A 79 -12.58 -7.95 -3.74
CA LEU A 79 -11.96 -6.66 -4.06
C LEU A 79 -10.60 -6.39 -3.39
N LYS A 80 -10.11 -7.28 -2.54
CA LYS A 80 -8.81 -7.17 -1.87
C LYS A 80 -7.89 -8.37 -2.12
N ALA A 81 -8.28 -9.30 -2.99
CA ALA A 81 -7.52 -10.52 -3.26
C ALA A 81 -7.29 -10.72 -4.75
N PRO A 82 -6.11 -11.22 -5.17
CA PRO A 82 -5.87 -11.59 -6.55
C PRO A 82 -6.86 -12.65 -7.04
N ASN A 83 -7.26 -12.54 -8.30
CA ASN A 83 -8.15 -13.49 -8.95
C ASN A 83 -7.41 -14.53 -9.80
N HIS A 84 -6.11 -14.71 -9.56
CA HIS A 84 -5.23 -15.65 -10.25
C HIS A 84 -4.13 -16.13 -9.28
N THR A 85 -3.33 -17.13 -9.67
CA THR A 85 -2.11 -17.52 -8.94
C THR A 85 -1.09 -16.39 -8.98
N TRP A 86 -0.49 -16.04 -7.84
CA TRP A 86 0.42 -14.89 -7.75
C TRP A 86 1.60 -15.10 -6.81
N GLU A 87 1.61 -16.16 -6.00
CA GLU A 87 2.60 -16.34 -4.93
C GLU A 87 4.05 -16.43 -5.46
N HIS A 88 4.25 -16.97 -6.67
CA HIS A 88 5.56 -17.02 -7.36
C HIS A 88 6.12 -15.62 -7.63
N LEU A 89 5.24 -14.63 -7.85
CA LEU A 89 5.61 -13.24 -8.07
C LEU A 89 6.28 -12.58 -6.85
N SER A 90 6.25 -13.22 -5.68
CA SER A 90 7.00 -12.74 -4.51
C SER A 90 8.52 -12.98 -4.61
N GLY A 91 8.96 -13.82 -5.55
CA GLY A 91 10.37 -14.16 -5.75
C GLY A 91 10.86 -14.00 -7.20
N GLU A 92 9.95 -14.01 -8.16
CA GLU A 92 10.28 -14.06 -9.59
C GLU A 92 9.69 -12.87 -10.34
N ARG A 93 10.41 -12.33 -11.34
CA ARG A 93 9.88 -11.24 -12.17
C ARG A 93 8.74 -11.75 -13.05
N GLN A 94 7.60 -11.07 -13.02
CA GLN A 94 6.43 -11.36 -13.84
C GLN A 94 6.76 -11.28 -15.35
N PRO A 95 6.56 -12.37 -16.12
CA PRO A 95 6.60 -12.32 -17.57
C PRO A 95 5.48 -11.44 -18.14
N LEU A 96 5.73 -10.75 -19.25
CA LEU A 96 4.72 -9.91 -19.90
C LEU A 96 3.55 -10.75 -20.43
N GLU A 97 3.82 -11.97 -20.88
CA GLU A 97 2.79 -12.93 -21.29
C GLU A 97 1.81 -13.23 -20.15
N GLU A 98 2.32 -13.52 -18.96
CA GLU A 98 1.50 -13.76 -17.77
C GLU A 98 0.65 -12.53 -17.43
N PHE A 99 1.25 -11.33 -17.40
CA PHE A 99 0.52 -10.07 -17.18
C PHE A 99 -0.64 -9.90 -18.17
N ASN A 100 -0.40 -10.20 -19.45
CA ASN A 100 -1.40 -10.06 -20.50
C ASN A 100 -2.50 -11.13 -20.45
N SER A 101 -2.22 -12.29 -19.85
CA SER A 101 -3.18 -13.40 -19.72
C SER A 101 -4.21 -13.24 -18.61
N TYR A 102 -4.06 -12.26 -17.72
CA TYR A 102 -5.02 -12.06 -16.63
C TYR A 102 -6.39 -11.60 -17.15
N PRO A 103 -7.48 -11.92 -16.41
CA PRO A 103 -8.85 -11.59 -16.81
C PRO A 103 -9.17 -10.11 -16.56
N TRP A 104 -8.51 -9.22 -17.30
CA TRP A 104 -8.63 -7.78 -17.15
C TRP A 104 -10.04 -7.27 -17.43
N GLU A 105 -10.79 -7.93 -18.31
CA GLU A 105 -12.16 -7.59 -18.70
C GLU A 105 -13.16 -7.63 -17.53
N THR A 106 -12.85 -8.39 -16.47
CA THR A 106 -13.66 -8.45 -15.23
C THR A 106 -12.98 -7.74 -14.05
N SER A 107 -11.87 -7.05 -14.30
CA SER A 107 -11.09 -6.43 -13.24
C SER A 107 -11.80 -5.21 -12.64
N THR A 108 -11.71 -5.10 -11.33
CA THR A 108 -12.18 -3.94 -10.54
C THR A 108 -11.01 -3.21 -9.87
N GLY A 109 -9.79 -3.69 -10.13
CA GLY A 109 -8.56 -3.15 -9.60
C GLY A 109 -7.36 -4.05 -9.92
N PHE A 110 -6.25 -3.68 -9.34
CA PHE A 110 -5.00 -4.41 -9.38
C PHE A 110 -4.19 -4.15 -8.10
N GLY A 111 -3.27 -5.05 -7.83
CA GLY A 111 -2.35 -4.95 -6.71
C GLY A 111 -0.91 -5.11 -7.13
N VAL A 112 -0.07 -5.30 -6.14
CA VAL A 112 1.34 -5.61 -6.29
C VAL A 112 1.68 -6.81 -5.42
N ALA A 113 2.46 -7.72 -5.98
CA ALA A 113 3.13 -8.74 -5.20
C ALA A 113 4.39 -8.13 -4.55
N THR A 114 4.41 -8.09 -3.23
CA THR A 114 5.59 -7.73 -2.43
C THR A 114 6.55 -8.93 -2.36
N GLY A 115 7.79 -8.69 -1.95
CA GLY A 115 8.83 -9.71 -1.86
C GLY A 115 9.90 -9.56 -2.95
N LEU A 116 9.52 -9.31 -4.20
CA LEU A 116 10.52 -9.13 -5.26
C LEU A 116 11.40 -7.90 -4.95
N ASN A 117 12.72 -8.04 -5.07
CA ASN A 117 13.72 -6.99 -4.84
C ASN A 117 13.62 -6.32 -3.44
N ASN A 118 13.13 -7.06 -2.44
CA ASN A 118 12.88 -6.59 -1.08
C ASN A 118 11.75 -5.57 -0.94
N LEU A 119 10.81 -5.52 -1.89
CA LEU A 119 9.63 -4.67 -1.76
C LEU A 119 8.75 -5.16 -0.60
N ILE A 120 8.29 -4.25 0.25
CA ILE A 120 7.25 -4.52 1.23
C ILE A 120 6.16 -3.45 1.15
N THR A 121 5.02 -3.73 1.78
CA THR A 121 4.04 -2.69 2.13
C THR A 121 3.97 -2.53 3.64
N ILE A 122 3.98 -1.30 4.11
CA ILE A 122 3.60 -0.94 5.48
C ILE A 122 2.14 -0.48 5.44
N ASP A 123 1.22 -1.31 5.93
CA ASP A 123 -0.22 -1.06 5.97
C ASP A 123 -0.61 -0.52 7.36
N PHE A 124 -1.12 0.70 7.39
CA PHE A 124 -1.52 1.44 8.59
C PHE A 124 -3.04 1.46 8.70
N ASP A 125 -3.59 0.93 9.79
CA ASP A 125 -5.04 0.96 10.06
C ASP A 125 -5.40 2.07 11.04
N ASN A 126 -6.45 2.83 10.72
CA ASN A 126 -6.94 3.99 11.50
C ASN A 126 -5.80 4.95 11.89
N CYS A 127 -5.06 5.44 10.90
CA CYS A 127 -3.89 6.29 11.06
C CYS A 127 -4.25 7.77 10.83
N SER A 128 -3.79 8.65 11.72
CA SER A 128 -3.93 10.10 11.53
C SER A 128 -2.90 10.64 10.53
N PRO A 129 -3.20 11.73 9.80
CA PRO A 129 -2.23 12.39 8.93
C PRO A 129 -0.98 12.90 9.68
N GLU A 130 -1.14 13.37 10.92
CA GLU A 130 -0.03 13.88 11.74
C GLU A 130 0.94 12.76 12.12
N PHE A 131 0.42 11.57 12.38
CA PHE A 131 1.25 10.39 12.61
C PHE A 131 1.96 9.94 11.33
N LEU A 132 1.27 9.95 10.19
CA LEU A 132 1.88 9.64 8.90
C LEU A 132 3.11 10.52 8.60
N VAL A 133 3.07 11.81 8.94
CA VAL A 133 4.23 12.72 8.81
C VAL A 133 5.41 12.24 9.65
N GLN A 134 5.19 11.91 10.93
CA GLN A 134 6.22 11.36 11.82
C GLN A 134 6.79 10.03 11.30
N VAL A 135 5.94 9.20 10.71
CA VAL A 135 6.35 7.94 10.08
C VAL A 135 7.28 8.19 8.89
N LEU A 136 6.93 9.12 7.98
CA LEU A 136 7.78 9.44 6.82
C LEU A 136 9.15 9.95 7.27
N GLU A 137 9.17 10.86 8.24
CA GLU A 137 10.42 11.36 8.85
C GLU A 137 11.25 10.21 9.44
N SER A 138 10.64 9.34 10.24
CA SER A 138 11.32 8.19 10.86
C SER A 138 11.84 7.16 9.86
N LEU A 139 11.21 7.07 8.68
CA LEU A 139 11.65 6.21 7.58
C LEU A 139 12.67 6.92 6.66
N SER A 140 13.07 8.15 6.97
CA SER A 140 13.94 8.99 6.14
C SER A 140 13.37 9.20 4.72
N LEU A 141 12.04 9.32 4.62
CA LEU A 141 11.31 9.59 3.38
C LEU A 141 10.89 11.06 3.31
N PRO A 142 10.80 11.65 2.11
CA PRO A 142 10.30 13.01 1.98
C PRO A 142 8.81 13.08 2.31
N TYR A 143 8.34 14.23 2.80
CA TYR A 143 6.92 14.41 3.16
C TYR A 143 5.96 14.26 1.98
N ASP A 144 6.44 14.53 0.76
CA ASP A 144 5.70 14.35 -0.49
C ASP A 144 5.94 12.98 -1.16
N TYR A 145 6.39 11.97 -0.39
CA TYR A 145 6.70 10.65 -0.93
C TYR A 145 5.55 10.08 -1.77
N GLU A 146 5.85 9.80 -3.03
CA GLU A 146 4.83 9.48 -4.05
C GLU A 146 4.08 8.18 -3.76
N TRP A 147 4.73 7.24 -3.05
CA TRP A 147 4.23 5.91 -2.77
C TRP A 147 3.44 5.79 -1.46
N VAL A 148 2.88 6.90 -1.00
CA VAL A 148 1.86 6.90 0.05
C VAL A 148 0.48 6.80 -0.58
N VAL A 149 -0.28 5.78 -0.17
CA VAL A 149 -1.62 5.48 -0.66
C VAL A 149 -2.62 5.62 0.47
N LEU A 150 -3.68 6.39 0.27
CA LEU A 150 -4.86 6.38 1.12
C LEU A 150 -5.73 5.18 0.77
N SER A 151 -6.09 4.38 1.79
CA SER A 151 -6.95 3.23 1.61
C SER A 151 -8.36 3.65 1.22
N GLY A 152 -9.11 2.81 0.49
CA GLY A 152 -10.50 3.13 0.15
C GLY A 152 -11.44 3.20 1.36
N GLY A 153 -11.03 2.64 2.51
CA GLY A 153 -11.71 2.87 3.79
C GLY A 153 -11.61 4.32 4.29
N ARG A 154 -10.71 5.13 3.71
CA ARG A 154 -10.43 6.54 4.05
C ARG A 154 -9.91 6.76 5.47
N LYS A 155 -9.42 5.71 6.12
CA LYS A 155 -8.92 5.75 7.50
C LYS A 155 -7.50 5.22 7.66
N GLY A 156 -6.94 4.58 6.64
CA GLY A 156 -5.64 3.95 6.70
C GLY A 156 -4.77 4.34 5.52
N PHE A 157 -3.47 4.06 5.63
CA PHE A 157 -2.50 4.35 4.58
C PHE A 157 -1.68 3.11 4.25
N HIS A 158 -1.21 2.99 3.02
CA HIS A 158 -0.14 2.09 2.66
C HIS A 158 1.10 2.91 2.28
N ILE A 159 2.27 2.45 2.71
CA ILE A 159 3.57 2.93 2.22
C ILE A 159 4.26 1.77 1.52
N TYR A 160 4.62 1.95 0.25
CA TYR A 160 5.43 0.99 -0.50
C TYR A 160 6.90 1.40 -0.46
N ILE A 161 7.78 0.45 -0.15
CA ILE A 161 9.20 0.73 0.07
C ILE A 161 10.05 -0.54 -0.12
N PHE A 162 11.26 -0.39 -0.63
CA PHE A 162 12.26 -1.47 -0.61
C PHE A 162 13.05 -1.40 0.69
N VAL A 163 13.22 -2.54 1.37
CA VAL A 163 13.99 -2.60 2.62
C VAL A 163 15.11 -3.61 2.49
N ASP A 164 16.36 -3.17 2.53
CA ASP A 164 17.50 -4.06 2.39
C ASP A 164 17.48 -5.19 3.42
N ASP A 165 17.93 -6.39 3.02
CA ASP A 165 17.99 -7.62 3.82
C ASP A 165 16.69 -8.08 4.51
N VAL A 166 15.53 -7.48 4.20
CA VAL A 166 14.26 -7.88 4.82
C VAL A 166 13.91 -9.34 4.55
N LEU A 167 14.21 -9.85 3.35
CA LEU A 167 13.88 -11.23 2.97
C LEU A 167 14.78 -12.28 3.61
N VAL A 168 16.01 -11.90 4.02
CA VAL A 168 16.88 -12.76 4.82
C VAL A 168 16.22 -13.02 6.18
N ASN A 169 15.58 -11.99 6.73
CA ASN A 169 14.83 -12.06 7.98
C ASN A 169 13.46 -12.74 7.83
N PHE A 170 12.89 -12.77 6.62
CA PHE A 170 11.56 -13.32 6.33
C PHE A 170 11.55 -14.18 5.06
N ALA A 171 11.97 -15.45 5.21
CA ALA A 171 12.10 -16.40 4.10
C ALA A 171 10.76 -16.87 3.51
N LYS A 172 9.63 -16.60 4.18
CA LYS A 172 8.28 -17.02 3.78
C LYS A 172 7.31 -15.86 3.87
N GLU A 173 6.13 -16.02 3.28
CA GLU A 173 5.03 -15.05 3.33
C GLU A 173 4.66 -14.74 4.78
N THR A 174 4.88 -13.49 5.17
CA THR A 174 4.79 -13.07 6.57
C THR A 174 4.02 -11.77 6.68
N VAL A 175 3.04 -11.76 7.59
CA VAL A 175 2.46 -10.53 8.12
C VAL A 175 3.11 -10.24 9.47
N VAL A 176 3.80 -9.11 9.60
CA VAL A 176 4.28 -8.61 10.90
C VAL A 176 3.27 -7.59 11.42
N ARG A 177 2.49 -7.96 12.43
CA ARG A 177 1.52 -7.08 13.07
C ARG A 177 2.12 -6.41 14.29
N LEU A 178 2.09 -5.09 14.29
CA LEU A 178 2.61 -4.20 15.30
C LEU A 178 1.47 -3.41 15.95
N PHE A 179 1.57 -3.21 17.25
CA PHE A 179 0.61 -2.44 18.04
C PHE A 179 1.32 -1.23 18.65
N PRO A 180 0.72 -0.05 18.60
CA PRO A 180 1.36 1.18 19.07
C PRO A 180 1.67 1.14 20.56
N LYS A 181 2.72 1.86 20.94
CA LYS A 181 2.94 2.22 22.35
C LYS A 181 1.78 3.09 22.87
N PRO A 182 1.53 3.13 24.19
CA PRO A 182 0.37 3.82 24.78
C PRO A 182 0.15 5.26 24.27
N GLU A 183 1.22 6.02 24.11
CA GLU A 183 1.23 7.42 23.68
C GLU A 183 0.76 7.62 22.22
N TYR A 184 0.82 6.59 21.37
CA TYR A 184 0.41 6.66 19.96
C TYR A 184 -0.96 6.02 19.69
N LYS A 185 -1.64 5.45 20.69
CA LYS A 185 -2.91 4.73 20.51
C LYS A 185 -4.07 5.56 19.94
N GLN A 186 -4.03 6.88 20.11
CA GLN A 186 -5.04 7.79 19.53
C GLN A 186 -4.74 8.15 18.07
N GLN A 187 -3.52 7.90 17.61
CA GLN A 187 -3.01 8.30 16.31
C GLN A 187 -2.97 7.15 15.29
N ILE A 188 -2.90 5.90 15.77
CA ILE A 188 -2.84 4.70 14.94
C ILE A 188 -3.45 3.53 15.71
N GLU A 189 -4.18 2.63 15.04
CA GLU A 189 -4.68 1.39 15.69
C GLU A 189 -3.64 0.27 15.63
N LYS A 190 -3.13 -0.01 14.43
CA LYS A 190 -2.16 -1.07 14.17
C LYS A 190 -1.40 -0.83 12.87
N VAL A 191 -0.26 -1.49 12.75
CA VAL A 191 0.50 -1.59 11.50
C VAL A 191 0.73 -3.04 11.13
N GLU A 192 0.64 -3.35 9.84
CA GLU A 192 1.01 -4.63 9.26
C GLU A 192 2.11 -4.45 8.20
N LEU A 193 3.24 -5.14 8.38
CA LEU A 193 4.23 -5.28 7.31
C LEU A 193 3.85 -6.47 6.45
N LEU A 194 3.57 -6.22 5.18
CA LEU A 194 3.20 -7.23 4.20
C LEU A 194 4.45 -7.64 3.41
N ILE A 195 4.97 -8.84 3.70
CA ILE A 195 6.23 -9.35 3.18
C ILE A 195 5.98 -10.65 2.41
N ARG A 196 6.38 -10.68 1.12
CA ARG A 196 6.05 -11.78 0.19
C ARG A 196 4.53 -12.03 0.10
N LEU A 197 3.79 -10.93 0.17
CA LEU A 197 2.33 -10.87 0.20
C LEU A 197 1.78 -9.98 -0.91
N HIS A 198 0.46 -9.91 -1.01
CA HIS A 198 -0.25 -9.03 -1.92
C HIS A 198 -0.66 -7.72 -1.23
N SER A 199 -0.63 -6.60 -1.97
CA SER A 199 -1.14 -5.31 -1.51
C SER A 199 -1.84 -4.53 -2.64
N ILE A 200 -2.80 -3.67 -2.30
CA ILE A 200 -3.70 -3.01 -3.26
C ILE A 200 -3.14 -1.68 -3.77
N LEU A 201 -3.09 -1.49 -5.09
CA LEU A 201 -2.66 -0.24 -5.70
C LEU A 201 -3.86 0.63 -6.15
N PRO A 202 -3.74 1.97 -6.10
CA PRO A 202 -4.67 2.87 -6.78
C PRO A 202 -4.70 2.65 -8.30
N PRO A 203 -5.86 2.83 -8.96
CA PRO A 203 -7.13 3.31 -8.44
C PRO A 203 -8.14 2.19 -8.13
N SER A 204 -7.68 1.06 -7.59
CA SER A 204 -8.52 -0.13 -7.31
C SER A 204 -9.72 0.16 -6.40
N LEU A 205 -10.81 -0.58 -6.62
CA LEU A 205 -12.04 -0.45 -5.84
C LEU A 205 -11.91 -1.13 -4.46
N HIS A 206 -12.37 -0.43 -3.42
CA HIS A 206 -12.51 -0.97 -2.07
C HIS A 206 -13.94 -1.47 -1.83
N PRO A 207 -14.18 -2.42 -0.90
CA PRO A 207 -15.53 -2.87 -0.51
C PRO A 207 -16.53 -1.76 -0.15
N THR A 208 -16.05 -0.63 0.37
CA THR A 208 -16.87 0.58 0.64
C THR A 208 -17.21 1.39 -0.61
N LYS A 209 -16.87 0.88 -1.80
CA LYS A 209 -17.04 1.50 -3.14
C LYS A 209 -16.19 2.75 -3.41
N ASN A 210 -15.40 3.20 -2.44
CA ASN A 210 -14.32 4.15 -2.66
C ASN A 210 -13.14 3.51 -3.39
N LYS A 211 -12.28 4.33 -3.99
CA LYS A 211 -11.02 3.87 -4.59
C LYS A 211 -9.83 4.13 -3.67
N TYR A 212 -8.81 3.30 -3.79
CA TYR A 212 -7.48 3.62 -3.27
C TYR A 212 -6.89 4.79 -4.08
N GLU A 213 -6.14 5.68 -3.43
CA GLU A 213 -5.62 6.90 -4.06
C GLU A 213 -4.19 7.20 -3.59
N PHE A 214 -3.31 7.60 -4.51
CA PHE A 214 -2.05 8.24 -4.13
C PHE A 214 -2.36 9.64 -3.60
N ILE A 215 -1.82 10.00 -2.44
CA ILE A 215 -2.16 11.27 -1.78
C ILE A 215 -1.28 12.43 -2.26
N ASN A 216 -0.05 12.14 -2.69
CA ASN A 216 0.95 13.15 -3.06
C ASN A 216 1.11 13.33 -4.58
N CYS A 217 0.47 12.49 -5.39
CA CYS A 217 0.56 12.54 -6.84
C CYS A 217 -0.67 11.89 -7.50
N GLU A 218 -0.80 12.03 -8.83
CA GLU A 218 -1.81 11.27 -9.60
C GLU A 218 -1.39 9.80 -9.77
N LYS A 219 -0.09 9.60 -10.05
CA LYS A 219 0.61 8.33 -10.05
C LYS A 219 2.10 8.59 -9.81
N PRO A 220 2.82 7.71 -9.09
CA PRO A 220 4.26 7.83 -8.90
C PRO A 220 5.00 7.80 -10.23
N ILE A 221 6.03 8.62 -10.38
CA ILE A 221 6.93 8.62 -11.55
C ILE A 221 8.26 7.93 -11.25
N LYS A 222 8.61 7.80 -9.97
CA LYS A 222 9.79 7.07 -9.51
C LYS A 222 9.39 5.71 -8.94
N ARG A 223 10.35 4.79 -8.88
CA ARG A 223 10.21 3.56 -8.09
C ARG A 223 10.08 3.90 -6.59
N PRO A 224 9.51 2.99 -5.77
CA PRO A 224 9.60 3.12 -4.32
C PRO A 224 11.04 3.37 -3.88
N ALA A 225 11.21 4.19 -2.83
CA ALA A 225 12.51 4.42 -2.21
C ALA A 225 13.04 3.12 -1.60
N ARG A 226 14.36 3.08 -1.43
CA ARG A 226 15.08 2.01 -0.74
C ARG A 226 15.63 2.53 0.58
N ILE A 227 15.47 1.75 1.64
CA ILE A 227 16.02 2.04 2.96
C ILE A 227 16.75 0.82 3.51
N GLU A 228 17.69 1.09 4.41
CA GLU A 228 18.36 0.07 5.21
C GLU A 228 17.38 -0.60 6.18
N PHE A 229 17.62 -1.87 6.50
CA PHE A 229 16.83 -2.59 7.50
C PHE A 229 16.79 -1.88 8.86
N SER A 230 17.91 -1.27 9.25
CA SER A 230 18.05 -0.54 10.52
C SER A 230 17.10 0.66 10.62
N ILE A 231 16.79 1.33 9.51
CA ILE A 231 15.82 2.43 9.48
C ILE A 231 14.41 1.89 9.77
N LEU A 232 14.03 0.77 9.16
CA LEU A 232 12.78 0.08 9.46
C LEU A 232 12.73 -0.36 10.93
N GLU A 233 13.82 -0.91 11.47
CA GLU A 233 13.92 -1.31 12.87
C GLU A 233 13.73 -0.12 13.82
N ASN A 234 14.39 1.00 13.56
CA ASN A 234 14.27 2.21 14.34
C ASN A 234 12.84 2.76 14.32
N PHE A 235 12.18 2.77 13.16
CA PHE A 235 10.76 3.11 13.05
C PHE A 235 9.89 2.20 13.94
N ILE A 236 10.11 0.88 13.88
CA ILE A 236 9.35 -0.08 14.69
C ILE A 236 9.56 0.19 16.19
N GLN A 237 10.82 0.37 16.61
CA GLN A 237 11.17 0.60 18.01
C GLN A 237 10.67 1.94 18.54
N SER A 238 10.59 2.98 17.70
CA SER A 238 10.11 4.30 18.09
C SER A 238 8.63 4.29 18.44
N PHE A 239 7.79 3.68 17.62
CA PHE A 239 6.33 3.84 17.73
C PHE A 239 5.58 2.64 18.30
N PHE A 240 6.14 1.43 18.23
CA PHE A 240 5.39 0.20 18.51
C PHE A 240 5.92 -0.55 19.73
N ASP A 241 4.99 -1.19 20.46
CA ASP A 241 5.32 -2.08 21.56
C ASP A 241 5.67 -3.46 21.01
N VAL A 242 6.96 -3.70 20.83
CA VAL A 242 7.47 -4.91 20.19
C VAL A 242 7.24 -6.17 21.04
N SER A 243 6.98 -6.00 22.35
CA SER A 243 6.56 -7.12 23.19
C SER A 243 5.20 -7.69 22.76
N LYS A 244 4.35 -6.87 22.11
CA LYS A 244 3.02 -7.23 21.59
C LYS A 244 3.02 -7.66 20.12
N GLN A 245 4.18 -7.64 19.43
CA GLN A 245 4.29 -8.03 18.04
C GLN A 245 3.76 -9.46 17.79
N LYS A 246 3.04 -9.63 16.68
CA LYS A 246 2.57 -10.94 16.20
C LYS A 246 3.03 -11.18 14.76
N ASN A 247 3.66 -12.32 14.52
CA ASN A 247 4.06 -12.76 13.18
C ASN A 247 3.14 -13.90 12.72
N LEU A 248 2.54 -13.76 11.54
CA LEU A 248 1.65 -14.75 10.96
C LEU A 248 2.23 -15.26 9.63
N LEU A 249 2.35 -16.59 9.50
CA LEU A 249 2.68 -17.24 8.23
C LEU A 249 1.41 -17.35 7.40
N LYS A 250 1.29 -16.48 6.38
CA LYS A 250 0.04 -16.22 5.62
C LYS A 250 -1.11 -15.70 6.48
N TYR A 251 -2.13 -15.13 5.84
CA TYR A 251 -3.35 -14.63 6.49
C TYR A 251 -4.15 -15.70 7.29
N LYS A 252 -3.82 -17.00 7.20
CA LYS A 252 -4.68 -18.10 7.71
C LYS A 252 -4.02 -19.20 8.56
N ARG A 253 -2.81 -19.09 9.13
CA ARG A 253 -2.33 -20.11 10.11
C ARG A 253 -1.66 -19.51 11.36
N LYS A 254 -2.15 -19.94 12.54
CA LYS A 254 -1.60 -19.69 13.89
C LYS A 254 -0.27 -20.43 14.11
N ASN A 255 0.70 -20.29 13.22
CA ASN A 255 2.06 -20.72 13.52
C ASN A 255 2.82 -19.48 13.98
N LYS A 256 3.01 -19.35 15.30
CA LYS A 256 3.87 -18.31 15.89
C LYS A 256 5.27 -18.45 15.27
N VAL A 257 5.66 -17.49 14.44
CA VAL A 257 7.07 -17.31 14.07
C VAL A 257 7.76 -16.59 15.23
N LEU A 258 9.05 -16.88 15.45
CA LEU A 258 9.89 -16.07 16.34
C LEU A 258 9.68 -14.57 16.07
N LYS A 259 9.59 -13.77 17.13
CA LYS A 259 9.45 -12.31 17.00
C LYS A 259 10.64 -11.74 16.23
N LEU A 260 10.42 -10.67 15.46
CA LEU A 260 11.48 -10.00 14.68
C LEU A 260 12.71 -9.70 15.53
N LEU A 261 12.51 -9.20 16.76
CA LEU A 261 13.62 -8.86 17.66
C LEU A 261 14.23 -10.06 18.41
N GLN A 262 13.59 -11.23 18.46
CA GLN A 262 14.21 -12.42 19.09
C GLN A 262 15.36 -12.98 18.25
N ARG A 263 15.44 -12.64 16.96
CA ARG A 263 16.62 -12.89 16.13
C ARG A 263 17.77 -11.92 16.43
N ILE A 264 17.48 -10.73 16.95
CA ILE A 264 18.47 -9.69 17.26
C ILE A 264 19.17 -9.98 18.58
N GLU A 265 18.43 -10.32 19.64
CA GLU A 265 19.04 -10.71 20.93
C GLU A 265 20.03 -11.87 20.74
N LYS A 266 19.71 -12.86 19.90
CA LYS A 266 20.63 -13.98 19.60
C LYS A 266 21.85 -13.62 18.75
N LYS A 267 21.82 -12.52 17.99
CA LYS A 267 22.96 -12.08 17.18
C LYS A 267 23.96 -11.26 18.01
N TYR A 268 23.50 -10.61 19.08
CA TYR A 268 24.34 -9.81 20.00
C TYR A 268 24.69 -10.53 21.32
N LEU A 269 24.11 -11.71 21.60
CA LEU A 269 24.49 -12.57 22.74
C LEU A 269 25.51 -13.67 22.39
N LYS A 270 26.04 -13.68 21.16
CA LYS A 270 27.25 -14.46 20.83
C LYS A 270 28.48 -13.57 21.08
N ILE A 271 28.81 -13.39 22.35
CA ILE A 271 30.16 -13.06 22.81
C ILE A 271 30.79 -14.39 23.24
#